data_AF-A0A177MBN8-F1
#
_entry.id   AF-A0A177MBN8-F1
#
_cell.length_a   1.000
_cell.length_b   1.000
_cell.length_c   1.000
_cell.angle_alpha   90.00
_cell.angle_beta   90.00
_cell.angle_gamma   90.00
#
_symmetry.space_group_name_H-M   'P 1'
#
loop_
_entity.id
_entity.type
_entity.pdbx_description
1 polymer ?
#
loop_
_entity_poly.entity_id
_entity_poly.type
_entity_poly.pdbx_seq_one_letter_code
_entity_poly.pdbx_strand_id
1 'polypeptide(L)'
;MKILKSAVIAFSLAAAMGSFSTAAVAESDPGRASYKPTDVINEVVTRITAAETAINNGAEGDAVVDLIKKASDFIKELNANDKVARYADKARGHLKLAITSAKAANLQEAKQHLAAGKEGVEALKKML
;
A
#
# COMPACT_ATOMS: atom_id res chain seq x y z
N MET A 1 -13.85 -33.56 -8.29
CA MET A 1 -13.98 -32.08 -8.35
C MET A 1 -13.39 -31.31 -7.15
N LYS A 2 -12.67 -31.94 -6.22
CA LYS A 2 -12.06 -31.21 -5.07
C LYS A 2 -10.64 -30.70 -5.37
N ILE A 3 -9.86 -31.49 -6.12
CA ILE A 3 -8.43 -31.22 -6.36
C ILE A 3 -8.21 -30.11 -7.40
N LEU A 4 -9.11 -30.00 -8.40
CA LEU A 4 -9.05 -28.92 -9.39
C LEU A 4 -9.41 -27.54 -8.80
N LYS A 5 -10.28 -27.49 -7.78
CA LYS A 5 -10.68 -26.24 -7.14
C LYS A 5 -9.58 -25.69 -6.22
N SER A 6 -8.85 -26.58 -5.53
CA SER A 6 -7.72 -26.18 -4.67
C SER A 6 -6.49 -25.72 -5.46
N ALA A 7 -6.27 -26.26 -6.68
CA ALA A 7 -5.17 -25.82 -7.54
C ALA A 7 -5.34 -24.38 -8.07
N VAL A 8 -6.58 -23.97 -8.38
CA VAL A 8 -6.89 -22.61 -8.87
C VAL A 8 -6.70 -21.55 -7.78
N ILE A 9 -7.05 -21.87 -6.53
CA ILE A 9 -6.88 -20.96 -5.38
C ILE A 9 -5.39 -20.82 -5.00
N ALA A 10 -4.61 -21.90 -5.08
CA ALA A 10 -3.16 -21.84 -4.82
C ALA A 10 -2.40 -21.05 -5.89
N PHE A 11 -2.82 -21.11 -7.16
CA PHE A 11 -2.15 -20.38 -8.24
C PHE A 11 -2.44 -18.87 -8.21
N SER A 12 -3.62 -18.47 -7.75
CA SER A 12 -3.98 -17.05 -7.59
C SER A 12 -3.27 -16.38 -6.41
N LEU A 13 -2.94 -17.14 -5.35
CA LEU A 13 -2.14 -16.63 -4.23
C LEU A 13 -0.65 -16.49 -4.59
N ALA A 14 -0.10 -17.41 -5.40
CA ALA A 14 1.30 -17.34 -5.86
C ALA A 14 1.54 -16.16 -6.82
N ALA A 15 0.57 -15.85 -7.68
CA ALA A 15 0.63 -14.68 -8.56
C ALA A 15 0.56 -13.33 -7.82
N ALA A 16 0.00 -13.31 -6.60
CA ALA A 16 0.01 -12.11 -5.75
C ALA A 16 1.33 -11.91 -4.99
N MET A 17 2.18 -12.95 -4.90
CA MET A 17 3.46 -12.90 -4.17
C MET A 17 4.69 -12.81 -5.08
N GLY A 18 4.56 -13.10 -6.37
CA GLY A 18 5.67 -13.20 -7.30
C GLY A 18 5.82 -12.00 -8.21
N SER A 19 6.34 -10.87 -7.70
CA SER A 19 7.23 -9.93 -8.43
C SER A 19 7.25 -8.53 -7.79
N PHE A 20 7.77 -8.40 -6.57
CA PHE A 20 8.43 -7.14 -6.23
C PHE A 20 9.87 -7.27 -6.73
N SER A 21 10.07 -6.94 -8.00
CA SER A 21 11.40 -6.65 -8.53
C SER A 21 11.93 -5.48 -7.70
N THR A 22 12.80 -5.75 -6.73
CA THR A 22 13.48 -4.69 -6.00
C THR A 22 14.26 -3.88 -7.02
N ALA A 23 13.72 -2.72 -7.41
CA ALA A 23 14.47 -1.75 -8.19
C ALA A 23 15.79 -1.52 -7.45
N ALA A 24 16.91 -1.65 -8.15
CA ALA A 24 18.22 -1.38 -7.59
C ALA A 24 18.18 0.02 -6.95
N VAL A 25 18.20 0.06 -5.62
CA VAL A 25 18.07 1.31 -4.90
C VAL A 25 19.45 1.96 -4.94
N ALA A 26 19.53 3.17 -5.50
CA ALA A 26 20.78 3.92 -5.47
C ALA A 26 21.10 4.21 -4.00
N GLU A 27 22.27 3.79 -3.53
CA GLU A 27 22.74 4.18 -2.20
C GLU A 27 23.17 5.65 -2.27
N SER A 28 22.43 6.55 -1.61
CA SER A 28 22.87 7.95 -1.49
C SER A 28 23.86 8.16 -0.34
N ASP A 29 23.94 7.19 0.58
CA ASP A 29 24.79 7.15 1.78
C ASP A 29 24.88 5.66 2.22
N PRO A 30 26.03 5.12 2.68
CA PRO A 30 26.16 3.69 2.99
C PRO A 30 25.09 3.23 3.99
N GLY A 31 24.27 2.26 3.57
CA GLY A 31 23.18 1.71 4.38
C GLY A 31 21.84 2.46 4.31
N ARG A 32 21.72 3.51 3.46
CA ARG A 32 20.45 4.17 3.16
C ARG A 32 20.08 4.02 1.68
N ALA A 33 19.03 3.24 1.47
CA ALA A 33 18.28 3.17 0.22
C ALA A 33 17.75 4.58 -0.15
N SER A 34 18.24 5.15 -1.26
CA SER A 34 17.71 6.39 -1.83
C SER A 34 16.61 6.07 -2.84
N TYR A 35 15.36 6.32 -2.47
CA TYR A 35 14.24 6.20 -3.39
C TYR A 35 13.95 7.54 -4.05
N LYS A 36 13.72 7.53 -5.37
CA LYS A 36 13.15 8.71 -6.03
C LYS A 36 11.74 8.93 -5.47
N PRO A 37 11.32 10.18 -5.21
CA PRO A 37 9.99 10.46 -4.69
C PRO A 37 8.85 9.83 -5.51
N THR A 38 8.99 9.82 -6.83
CA THR A 38 8.02 9.19 -7.74
C THR A 38 7.91 7.69 -7.56
N ASP A 39 9.03 7.02 -7.27
CA ASP A 39 9.08 5.56 -7.07
C ASP A 39 8.42 5.20 -5.74
N VAL A 40 8.65 6.01 -4.69
CA VAL A 40 7.96 5.86 -3.41
C VAL A 40 6.44 6.01 -3.60
N ILE A 41 6.01 7.07 -4.29
CA ILE A 41 4.59 7.31 -4.53
C ILE A 41 3.95 6.13 -5.28
N ASN A 42 4.57 5.67 -6.38
CA ASN A 42 4.06 4.54 -7.16
C ASN A 42 3.93 3.28 -6.31
N GLU A 43 4.94 2.99 -5.50
CA GLU A 43 4.94 1.79 -4.67
C GLU A 43 3.91 1.86 -3.53
N VAL A 44 3.69 3.04 -2.93
CA VAL A 44 2.60 3.24 -1.96
C VAL A 44 1.24 2.97 -2.62
N VAL A 45 1.01 3.49 -3.83
CA VAL A 45 -0.22 3.25 -4.61
C VAL A 45 -0.41 1.76 -4.91
N THR A 46 0.65 1.06 -5.30
CA THR A 46 0.63 -0.40 -5.52
C THR A 46 0.21 -1.14 -4.25
N ARG A 47 0.75 -0.78 -3.09
CA ARG A 47 0.42 -1.42 -1.81
C ARG A 47 -1.01 -1.13 -1.34
N ILE A 48 -1.50 0.09 -1.57
CA ILE A 48 -2.91 0.41 -1.33
C ILE A 48 -3.81 -0.44 -2.24
N THR A 49 -3.47 -0.55 -3.53
CA THR A 49 -4.22 -1.38 -4.50
C THR A 49 -4.23 -2.85 -4.11
N ALA A 50 -3.13 -3.37 -3.53
CA ALA A 50 -3.07 -4.73 -3.00
C ALA A 50 -4.03 -4.92 -1.81
N ALA A 51 -4.12 -3.94 -0.90
CA ALA A 51 -5.10 -3.97 0.19
C ALA A 51 -6.55 -3.92 -0.34
N GLU A 52 -6.85 -3.04 -1.29
CA GLU A 52 -8.17 -2.96 -1.95
C GLU A 52 -8.55 -4.31 -2.59
N THR A 53 -7.60 -4.92 -3.30
CA THR A 53 -7.78 -6.23 -3.96
C THR A 53 -8.01 -7.34 -2.94
N ALA A 54 -7.26 -7.35 -1.83
CA ALA A 54 -7.44 -8.33 -0.76
C ALA A 54 -8.86 -8.23 -0.17
N ILE A 55 -9.36 -7.02 0.10
CA ILE A 55 -10.73 -6.83 0.57
C ILE A 55 -11.75 -7.34 -0.48
N ASN A 56 -11.55 -7.02 -1.76
CA ASN A 56 -12.44 -7.50 -2.84
C ASN A 56 -12.46 -9.03 -2.97
N ASN A 57 -11.36 -9.69 -2.62
CA ASN A 57 -11.23 -11.15 -2.64
C ASN A 57 -11.71 -11.81 -1.34
N GLY A 58 -12.26 -11.04 -0.39
CA GLY A 58 -12.79 -11.56 0.87
C GLY A 58 -11.75 -11.84 1.94
N ALA A 59 -10.60 -11.15 1.92
CA ALA A 59 -9.63 -11.25 3.00
C ALA A 59 -10.19 -10.73 4.34
N GLU A 60 -9.77 -11.39 5.42
CA GLU A 60 -10.09 -11.05 6.81
C GLU A 60 -9.42 -9.73 7.25
N GLY A 61 -9.99 -9.09 8.28
CA GLY A 61 -9.55 -7.78 8.79
C GLY A 61 -8.05 -7.71 9.10
N ASP A 62 -7.48 -8.72 9.76
CA ASP A 62 -6.06 -8.74 10.13
C ASP A 62 -5.12 -8.78 8.92
N ALA A 63 -5.45 -9.60 7.90
CA ALA A 63 -4.68 -9.66 6.66
C ALA A 63 -4.72 -8.34 5.89
N VAL A 64 -5.88 -7.68 5.88
CA VAL A 64 -6.06 -6.35 5.30
C VAL A 64 -5.23 -5.31 6.08
N VAL A 65 -5.29 -5.33 7.41
CA VAL A 65 -4.53 -4.42 8.28
C VAL A 65 -3.03 -4.49 7.98
N ASP A 66 -2.47 -5.67 7.80
CA ASP A 66 -1.03 -5.82 7.53
C ASP A 66 -0.62 -5.30 6.16
N LEU A 67 -1.48 -5.41 5.15
CA LEU A 67 -1.25 -4.78 3.84
C LEU A 67 -1.28 -3.25 3.94
N ILE A 68 -2.24 -2.68 4.66
CA ILE A 68 -2.35 -1.23 4.81
C ILE A 68 -1.17 -0.66 5.62
N LYS A 69 -0.70 -1.38 6.65
CA LYS A 69 0.52 -0.99 7.41
C LYS A 69 1.73 -0.86 6.50
N LYS A 70 1.94 -1.82 5.59
CA LYS A 70 3.07 -1.75 4.63
C LYS A 70 3.02 -0.48 3.77
N ALA A 71 1.83 -0.06 3.32
CA ALA A 71 1.68 1.22 2.61
C ALA A 71 1.96 2.43 3.51
N SER A 72 1.38 2.44 4.73
CA SER A 72 1.49 3.53 5.71
C SER A 72 2.90 3.71 6.27
N ASP A 73 3.70 2.65 6.33
CA ASP A 73 5.09 2.72 6.74
C ASP A 73 5.99 3.16 5.59
N PHE A 74 5.78 2.65 4.38
CA PHE A 74 6.65 2.98 3.27
C PHE A 74 6.52 4.42 2.76
N ILE A 75 5.37 5.07 2.95
CA ILE A 75 5.25 6.49 2.60
C ILE A 75 6.25 7.38 3.37
N LYS A 76 6.82 6.90 4.49
CA LYS A 76 7.88 7.60 5.23
C LYS A 76 9.21 7.65 4.47
N GLU A 77 9.42 6.77 3.50
CA GLU A 77 10.58 6.79 2.61
C GLU A 77 10.51 7.95 1.61
N LEU A 78 9.38 8.66 1.53
CA LEU A 78 9.21 9.83 0.67
C LEU A 78 10.04 11.00 1.23
N ASN A 79 11.26 11.13 0.73
CA ASN A 79 12.10 12.29 0.99
C ASN A 79 11.76 13.43 0.02
N ALA A 80 11.00 14.41 0.48
CA ALA A 80 10.56 15.56 -0.32
C ALA A 80 10.49 16.84 0.53
N ASN A 81 10.20 17.98 -0.10
CA ASN A 81 10.07 19.26 0.60
C ASN A 81 8.92 19.27 1.63
N ASP A 82 8.94 20.23 2.55
CA ASP A 82 7.97 20.36 3.65
C ASP A 82 6.50 20.38 3.18
N LYS A 83 6.24 20.96 2.01
CA LYS A 83 4.89 20.97 1.45
C LYS A 83 4.46 19.55 1.12
N VAL A 84 5.25 18.81 0.34
CA VAL A 84 4.96 17.43 -0.02
C VAL A 84 4.85 16.55 1.22
N ALA A 85 5.74 16.71 2.21
CA ALA A 85 5.70 15.98 3.48
C ALA A 85 4.37 16.17 4.23
N ARG A 86 3.88 17.41 4.34
CA ARG A 86 2.58 17.71 4.98
C ARG A 86 1.40 17.05 4.28
N TYR A 87 1.40 17.01 2.94
CA TYR A 87 0.33 16.34 2.20
C TYR A 87 0.46 14.82 2.28
N ALA A 88 1.68 14.29 2.30
CA ALA A 88 1.93 12.86 2.51
C ALA A 88 1.42 12.40 3.88
N ASP A 89 1.64 13.18 4.94
CA ASP A 89 1.12 12.88 6.28
C ASP A 89 -0.42 12.88 6.33
N LYS A 90 -1.08 13.79 5.60
CA LYS A 90 -2.55 13.78 5.47
C LYS A 90 -3.04 12.51 4.77
N ALA A 91 -2.43 12.14 3.65
CA ALA A 91 -2.77 10.92 2.93
C ALA A 91 -2.54 9.67 3.81
N ARG A 92 -1.42 9.63 4.53
CA ARG A 92 -1.12 8.59 5.53
C ARG A 92 -2.13 8.55 6.67
N GLY A 93 -2.71 9.70 7.05
CA GLY A 93 -3.81 9.78 8.02
C GLY A 93 -5.00 8.92 7.62
N HIS A 94 -5.39 8.96 6.35
CA HIS A 94 -6.45 8.07 5.83
C HIS A 94 -6.06 6.60 5.89
N LEU A 95 -4.80 6.24 5.62
CA LEU A 95 -4.34 4.85 5.78
C LEU A 95 -4.42 4.38 7.23
N LYS A 96 -4.15 5.25 8.21
CA LYS A 96 -4.34 4.93 9.63
C LYS A 96 -5.82 4.73 9.99
N LEU A 97 -6.71 5.53 9.43
CA LEU A 97 -8.16 5.33 9.59
C LEU A 97 -8.61 4.01 8.96
N ALA A 98 -8.11 3.67 7.77
CA ALA A 98 -8.38 2.39 7.12
C ALA A 98 -7.94 1.20 7.99
N ILE A 99 -6.77 1.29 8.65
CA ILE A 99 -6.32 0.29 9.64
C ILE A 99 -7.32 0.17 10.79
N THR A 100 -7.78 1.30 11.35
CA THR A 100 -8.77 1.30 12.44
C THR A 100 -10.07 0.63 12.04
N SER A 101 -10.64 0.98 10.87
CA SER A 101 -11.87 0.37 10.37
C SER A 101 -11.69 -1.12 10.06
N ALA A 102 -10.57 -1.53 9.47
CA ALA A 102 -10.29 -2.93 9.18
C ALA A 102 -10.15 -3.78 10.46
N LYS A 103 -9.52 -3.24 11.52
CA LYS A 103 -9.47 -3.89 12.85
C LYS A 103 -10.87 -4.06 13.48
N ALA A 104 -11.79 -3.16 13.16
CA ALA A 104 -13.19 -3.25 13.59
C ALA A 104 -14.06 -4.13 12.67
N ALA A 105 -13.44 -4.90 11.76
CA ALA A 105 -14.10 -5.68 10.70
C ALA A 105 -15.01 -4.83 9.78
N ASN A 106 -14.87 -3.50 9.78
CA ASN A 106 -15.59 -2.60 8.89
C ASN A 106 -14.81 -2.39 7.58
N LEU A 107 -14.82 -3.43 6.74
CA LEU A 107 -14.06 -3.43 5.49
C LEU A 107 -14.61 -2.45 4.44
N GLN A 108 -15.90 -2.09 4.54
CA GLN A 108 -16.50 -1.10 3.65
C GLN A 108 -15.95 0.30 3.93
N GLU A 109 -15.89 0.70 5.20
CA GLU A 109 -15.29 1.98 5.60
C GLU A 109 -13.77 1.97 5.37
N ALA A 110 -13.10 0.84 5.60
CA ALA A 110 -11.69 0.69 5.26
C ALA A 110 -11.43 0.99 3.76
N LYS A 111 -12.28 0.51 2.84
CA LYS A 111 -12.17 0.84 1.40
C LYS A 111 -12.34 2.34 1.13
N GLN A 112 -13.27 3.02 1.80
CA GLN A 112 -13.46 4.46 1.62
C GLN A 112 -12.22 5.24 2.04
N HIS A 113 -11.62 4.86 3.17
CA HIS A 113 -10.37 5.46 3.62
C HIS A 113 -9.17 5.09 2.72
N LEU A 114 -9.10 3.88 2.17
CA LEU A 114 -8.08 3.50 1.21
C LEU A 114 -8.17 4.33 -0.07
N ALA A 115 -9.37 4.52 -0.61
CA ALA A 115 -9.59 5.36 -1.79
C ALA A 115 -9.14 6.81 -1.56
N ALA A 116 -9.53 7.41 -0.43
CA ALA A 116 -9.10 8.76 -0.05
C ALA A 116 -7.57 8.85 0.14
N GLY A 117 -6.97 7.85 0.79
CA GLY A 117 -5.52 7.76 0.95
C GLY A 117 -4.80 7.65 -0.39
N LYS A 118 -5.31 6.82 -1.32
CA LYS A 118 -4.77 6.61 -2.66
C LYS A 118 -4.79 7.89 -3.48
N GLU A 119 -5.93 8.58 -3.53
CA GLU A 119 -6.07 9.86 -4.21
C GLU A 119 -5.07 10.90 -3.65
N GLY A 120 -4.97 10.96 -2.32
CA GLY A 120 -4.02 11.84 -1.63
C GLY A 120 -2.56 11.56 -2.00
N VAL A 121 -2.18 10.28 -2.09
CA VAL A 121 -0.83 9.85 -2.49
C VAL A 121 -0.57 10.17 -3.97
N GLU A 122 -1.52 9.90 -4.85
CA GLU A 122 -1.39 10.20 -6.28
C GLU A 122 -1.27 11.70 -6.56
N ALA A 123 -1.97 12.53 -5.79
CA ALA A 123 -1.91 13.98 -5.89
C ALA A 123 -0.51 14.55 -5.56
N LEU A 124 0.32 13.83 -4.79
CA LEU A 124 1.69 14.26 -4.47
C LEU A 124 2.56 14.42 -5.72
N LYS A 125 2.31 13.64 -6.79
CA LYS A 125 3.07 13.76 -8.06
C LYS A 125 2.98 15.15 -8.68
N LYS A 126 1.88 15.88 -8.42
CA LYS A 126 1.66 17.24 -8.93
C LYS A 126 2.39 18.30 -8.10
N MET A 127 3.05 17.90 -7.01
CA MET A 127 3.71 18.79 -6.03
C MET A 127 5.22 18.55 -5.92
N LEU A 128 5.75 17.54 -6.60
CA LEU A 128 7.17 17.29 -6.77
C LEU A 128 7.76 18.28 -7.79
#